data_AF-A0A143YFJ1-F1
#
_entry.id   AF-A0A143YFJ1-F1
#
_cell.length_a   1.000
_cell.length_b   1.000
_cell.length_c   1.000
_cell.angle_alpha   90.00
_cell.angle_beta   90.00
_cell.angle_gamma   90.00
#
_symmetry.space_group_name_H-M   'P 1'
#
loop_
_entity.id
_entity.type
_entity.pdbx_description
1 polymer ?
#
loop_
_entity_poly.entity_id
_entity_poly.type
_entity_poly.pdbx_seq_one_letter_code
_entity_poly.pdbx_strand_id
1 'polypeptide(L)'
;MEELKRKIVELKEKDPIKMKELEEKFEFLRFDVIRTKKEAENQEIVLAEAKGNWIKDNTEENLASMNEEEGNLEIAKLHYRYAVEKMELLKSVVFLLS
;
A
#
# COMPACT_ATOMS: atom_id res chain seq x y z
N MET A 1 -14.23 1.36 -6.24
CA MET A 1 -14.44 0.65 -4.95
C MET A 1 -15.88 0.14 -4.86
N GLU A 2 -16.88 1.01 -5.02
CA GLU A 2 -18.29 0.60 -4.97
C GLU A 2 -18.72 -0.35 -6.09
N GLU A 3 -18.15 -0.20 -7.29
CA GLU A 3 -18.43 -1.12 -8.40
C GLU A 3 -17.93 -2.55 -8.14
N LEU A 4 -16.78 -2.68 -7.46
CA LEU A 4 -16.22 -4.00 -7.13
C LEU A 4 -17.07 -4.72 -6.08
N LYS A 5 -17.50 -4.00 -5.04
CA LYS A 5 -18.41 -4.56 -4.02
C LYS A 5 -19.70 -5.09 -4.65
N ARG A 6 -20.28 -4.35 -5.59
CA ARG A 6 -21.54 -4.73 -6.25
C ARG A 6 -21.40 -6.01 -7.08
N LYS A 7 -20.29 -6.15 -7.82
CA LYS A 7 -19.98 -7.34 -8.62
C LYS A 7 -19.68 -8.57 -7.76
N ILE A 8 -19.04 -8.37 -6.61
CA ILE A 8 -18.83 -9.44 -5.63
C ILE A 8 -20.18 -10.02 -5.16
N VAL A 9 -21.19 -9.17 -4.95
CA VAL A 9 -22.53 -9.61 -4.54
C VAL A 9 -23.22 -10.44 -5.63
N GLU A 10 -23.18 -10.01 -6.90
CA GLU A 10 -23.76 -10.78 -8.03
C GLU A 10 -23.12 -12.16 -8.22
N LEU A 11 -21.80 -12.25 -8.09
CA LEU A 11 -21.10 -13.53 -8.21
C LEU A 11 -21.42 -14.47 -7.04
N LYS A 12 -21.78 -13.92 -5.87
CA LYS A 12 -22.09 -14.68 -4.65
C LYS A 12 -23.34 -15.54 -4.80
N GLU A 13 -24.27 -15.09 -5.65
CA GLU A 13 -25.47 -15.84 -6.01
C GLU A 13 -25.18 -17.03 -6.93
N LYS A 14 -24.05 -17.03 -7.64
CA LYS A 14 -23.62 -18.10 -8.57
C LYS A 14 -22.68 -19.12 -7.93
N ASP A 15 -21.70 -18.66 -7.15
CA ASP A 15 -20.72 -19.52 -6.45
C ASP A 15 -20.33 -18.91 -5.08
N PRO A 16 -21.05 -19.27 -4.01
CA PRO A 16 -20.91 -18.62 -2.70
C PRO A 16 -19.60 -18.92 -1.99
N ILE A 17 -18.94 -20.05 -2.27
CA ILE A 17 -17.67 -20.43 -1.63
C ILE A 17 -16.54 -19.59 -2.24
N LYS A 18 -16.44 -19.57 -3.58
CA LYS A 18 -15.42 -18.80 -4.29
C LYS A 18 -15.54 -17.30 -4.01
N MET A 19 -16.75 -16.79 -3.83
CA MET A 19 -16.95 -15.38 -3.52
C MET A 19 -16.63 -14.99 -2.09
N LYS A 20 -16.81 -15.88 -1.12
CA LYS A 20 -16.33 -15.65 0.24
C LYS A 20 -14.81 -15.51 0.27
N GLU A 21 -14.10 -16.38 -0.46
CA GLU A 21 -12.62 -16.27 -0.59
C GLU A 21 -12.18 -14.96 -1.24
N LEU A 22 -12.93 -14.48 -2.24
CA LEU A 22 -12.66 -13.21 -2.91
C LEU A 22 -12.93 -11.99 -2.01
N GLU A 23 -13.98 -12.02 -1.19
CA GLU A 23 -14.24 -10.99 -0.18
C GLU A 23 -13.14 -10.92 0.87
N GLU A 24 -12.71 -12.08 1.39
CA GLU A 24 -11.63 -12.14 2.38
C GLU A 24 -10.30 -11.62 1.81
N LYS A 25 -9.96 -12.02 0.56
CA LYS A 25 -8.80 -11.48 -0.16
C LYS A 25 -8.91 -9.98 -0.39
N PHE A 26 -10.10 -9.48 -0.74
CA PHE A 26 -10.32 -8.05 -0.95
C PHE A 26 -10.10 -7.24 0.32
N GLU A 27 -10.67 -7.66 1.45
CA GLU A 27 -10.49 -6.97 2.73
C GLU A 27 -9.04 -7.02 3.21
N PHE A 28 -8.34 -8.15 3.00
CA PHE A 28 -6.91 -8.26 3.28
C PHE A 28 -6.10 -7.26 2.44
N LEU A 29 -6.31 -7.23 1.12
CA LEU A 29 -5.59 -6.30 0.24
C LEU A 29 -5.92 -4.84 0.55
N ARG A 30 -7.17 -4.53 0.90
CA ARG A 30 -7.57 -3.19 1.33
C ARG A 30 -6.80 -2.77 2.58
N PHE A 31 -6.68 -3.66 3.57
CA PHE A 31 -5.91 -3.41 4.77
C PHE A 31 -4.43 -3.17 4.45
N ASP A 32 -3.84 -4.02 3.61
CA ASP A 32 -2.44 -3.88 3.17
C ASP A 32 -2.18 -2.53 2.48
N VAL A 33 -3.08 -2.07 1.60
CA VAL A 33 -2.98 -0.76 0.94
C VAL A 33 -3.02 0.38 1.97
N ILE A 34 -3.91 0.31 2.95
CA ILE A 34 -4.03 1.35 3.99
C ILE A 34 -2.77 1.36 4.88
N ARG A 35 -2.29 0.18 5.28
CA ARG A 35 -1.10 0.03 6.14
C ARG A 35 0.14 0.59 5.43
N THR A 36 0.42 0.11 4.22
CA THR A 36 1.61 0.51 3.44
C THR A 36 1.58 1.98 3.04
N LYS A 37 0.40 2.55 2.78
CA LYS A 37 0.25 4.00 2.58
C LYS A 37 0.70 4.77 3.83
N LYS A 38 0.21 4.38 5.00
CA LYS A 38 0.55 5.03 6.27
C LYS A 38 2.03 4.88 6.62
N GLU A 39 2.62 3.73 6.33
CA GLU A 39 4.08 3.52 6.48
C GLU A 39 4.87 4.49 5.60
N ALA A 40 4.49 4.65 4.33
CA ALA A 40 5.14 5.61 3.43
C ALA A 40 4.96 7.06 3.92
N GLU A 41 3.75 7.45 4.34
CA GLU A 41 3.47 8.80 4.89
C GLU A 41 4.29 9.08 6.15
N ASN A 42 4.40 8.12 7.06
CA ASN A 42 5.23 8.25 8.26
C ASN A 42 6.72 8.37 7.91
N GLN A 43 7.18 7.62 6.91
CA GLN A 43 8.57 7.67 6.47
C GLN A 43 8.92 9.03 5.83
N GLU A 44 7.96 9.72 5.20
CA GLU A 44 8.16 11.11 4.73
C GLU A 44 8.39 12.08 5.88
N ILE A 45 7.72 11.88 7.03
CA ILE A 45 7.92 12.68 8.24
C ILE A 45 9.32 12.42 8.81
N VAL A 46 9.72 11.16 8.95
CA VAL A 46 11.06 10.78 9.45
C VAL A 46 12.16 11.38 8.56
N LEU A 47 12.02 11.30 7.24
CA LEU A 47 12.96 11.92 6.32
C LEU A 47 13.02 13.45 6.48
N ALA A 48 11.88 14.11 6.69
CA ALA A 48 11.84 15.55 6.92
C ALA A 48 12.59 15.94 8.20
N GLU A 49 12.49 15.13 9.26
CA GLU A 49 13.26 15.31 10.50
C GLU A 49 14.76 15.12 10.27
N ALA A 50 15.17 14.05 9.58
CA ALA A 50 16.57 13.80 9.23
C ALA A 50 17.17 14.94 8.38
N LYS A 51 16.43 15.44 7.40
CA LYS A 51 16.79 16.64 6.61
C LYS A 51 16.95 17.87 7.49
N GLY A 52 16.02 18.08 8.42
CA GLY A 52 16.10 19.17 9.39
C GLY A 52 17.34 19.08 10.29
N ASN A 53 17.75 17.89 10.69
CA ASN A 53 18.95 17.67 11.49
C ASN A 53 20.23 17.93 10.69
N TRP A 54 20.31 17.44 9.45
CA TRP A 54 21.45 17.71 8.58
C TRP A 54 21.61 19.21 8.31
N ILE A 55 20.52 19.93 8.01
CA ILE A 55 20.56 21.39 7.80
C ILE A 55 21.08 22.14 9.04
N LYS A 56 20.71 21.69 10.24
CA LYS A 56 21.17 22.29 11.50
C LYS A 56 22.64 21.98 11.77
N ASP A 57 23.09 20.77 11.44
CA ASP A 57 24.42 20.27 11.69
C ASP A 57 24.89 19.36 10.54
N ASN A 58 25.67 19.93 9.62
CA ASN A 58 26.06 19.30 8.35
C ASN A 58 27.20 18.28 8.50
N THR A 59 27.12 17.42 9.52
CA THR A 59 28.08 16.33 9.73
C THR A 59 27.87 15.21 8.72
N GLU A 60 28.93 14.42 8.49
CA GLU A 60 28.85 13.20 7.66
C GLU A 60 27.87 12.17 8.25
N GLU A 61 27.76 12.11 9.58
CA GLU A 61 26.80 11.25 10.29
C GLU A 61 25.35 11.65 9.97
N ASN A 62 25.01 12.94 10.06
CA ASN A 62 23.67 13.42 9.72
C ASN A 62 23.36 13.27 8.22
N LEU A 63 24.37 13.43 7.35
CA LEU A 63 24.22 13.17 5.92
C LEU A 63 23.94 11.68 5.65
N ALA A 64 24.66 10.77 6.33
CA ALA A 64 24.44 9.34 6.20
C ALA A 64 23.05 8.92 6.68
N SER A 65 22.60 9.44 7.84
CA SER A 65 21.25 9.21 8.36
C SER A 65 20.18 9.72 7.38
N MET A 66 20.34 10.93 6.82
CA MET A 66 19.41 11.45 5.82
C MET A 66 19.31 10.52 4.59
N ASN A 67 20.45 10.07 4.05
CA ASN A 67 20.48 9.17 2.89
C ASN A 67 19.84 7.80 3.19
N GLU A 68 20.04 7.28 4.41
CA GLU A 68 19.36 6.06 4.86
C GLU A 68 17.84 6.24 4.85
N GLU A 69 17.34 7.35 5.40
CA GLU A 69 15.90 7.62 5.42
C GLU A 69 15.30 7.88 4.02
N GLU A 70 16.10 8.39 3.07
CA GLU A 70 15.70 8.46 1.66
C GLU A 70 15.53 7.07 1.04
N GLY A 71 16.45 6.14 1.32
CA GLY A 71 16.33 4.75 0.90
C GLY A 71 15.13 4.04 1.53
N ASN A 72 14.91 4.25 2.82
CA ASN A 72 13.75 3.70 3.53
C ASN A 72 12.43 4.23 2.95
N LEU A 73 12.37 5.51 2.56
CA LEU A 73 11.20 6.08 1.89
C LEU A 73 10.95 5.44 0.52
N GLU A 74 12.00 5.19 -0.26
CA GLU A 74 11.86 4.52 -1.55
C GLU A 74 11.29 3.11 -1.38
N ILE A 75 11.77 2.35 -0.39
CA ILE A 75 11.26 1.02 -0.04
C ILE A 75 9.79 1.09 0.38
N ALA A 76 9.42 2.01 1.27
CA ALA A 76 8.05 2.17 1.72
C ALA A 76 7.10 2.53 0.56
N LYS A 77 7.53 3.41 -0.35
CA LYS A 77 6.78 3.74 -1.58
C LYS A 77 6.63 2.54 -2.50
N LEU A 78 7.67 1.70 -2.63
CA LEU A 78 7.59 0.47 -3.40
C LEU A 78 6.56 -0.51 -2.83
N HIS A 79 6.55 -0.70 -1.51
CA HIS A 79 5.54 -1.55 -0.85
C HIS A 79 4.12 -1.03 -1.07
N TYR A 80 3.91 0.28 -0.96
CA TYR A 80 2.62 0.89 -1.24
C TYR A 80 2.17 0.67 -2.69
N ARG A 81 3.04 0.91 -3.67
CA ARG A 81 2.74 0.64 -5.09
C ARG A 81 2.36 -0.82 -5.32
N TYR A 82 3.13 -1.75 -4.76
CA TYR A 82 2.86 -3.17 -4.89
C TYR A 82 1.52 -3.59 -4.27
N ALA A 83 1.14 -3.01 -3.12
CA ALA A 83 -0.18 -3.25 -2.53
C ALA A 83 -1.32 -2.74 -3.42
N VAL A 84 -1.14 -1.57 -4.05
CA VAL A 84 -2.11 -1.01 -5.02
C VAL A 84 -2.24 -1.91 -6.25
N GLU A 85 -1.12 -2.34 -6.84
CA GLU A 85 -1.12 -3.24 -8.01
C GLU A 85 -1.84 -4.56 -7.73
N LYS A 86 -1.60 -5.18 -6.56
CA LYS A 86 -2.34 -6.37 -6.13
C LYS A 86 -3.85 -6.13 -6.08
N MET A 87 -4.26 -4.98 -5.55
CA MET A 87 -5.66 -4.60 -5.47
C MET A 87 -6.28 -4.37 -6.85
N GLU A 88 -5.54 -3.80 -7.79
CA GLU A 88 -5.96 -3.63 -9.18
C GLU A 88 -6.08 -4.96 -9.92
N LEU A 89 -5.11 -5.87 -9.73
CA LEU A 89 -5.19 -7.23 -10.26
C LEU A 89 -6.42 -7.96 -9.75
N LEU A 90 -6.72 -7.89 -8.45
CA LEU A 90 -7.93 -8.49 -7.89
C LEU A 90 -9.19 -7.89 -8.54
N LYS A 91 -9.23 -6.57 -8.76
CA LYS A 91 -10.35 -5.92 -9.47
C LYS A 91 -10.54 -6.46 -10.88
N SER A 92 -9.45 -6.60 -11.64
CA SER A 92 -9.48 -7.16 -12.99
C SER A 92 -9.94 -8.61 -13.00
N VAL A 93 -9.46 -9.44 -12.07
CA VAL A 93 -9.89 -10.84 -11.94
C VAL A 93 -11.38 -10.95 -11.62
N VAL A 94 -11.89 -10.15 -10.67
CA VAL A 94 -13.32 -10.09 -10.36
C VAL A 94 -14.13 -9.71 -11.61
N PHE A 95 -13.66 -8.71 -12.36
CA PHE A 95 -14.34 -8.24 -13.57
C PHE A 95 -14.34 -9.28 -14.70
N LEU A 96 -13.30 -10.10 -14.82
CA LEU A 96 -13.23 -11.19 -15.81
C LEU A 96 -14.07 -12.41 -15.44
N LEU A 97 -14.42 -12.57 -14.15
CA LEU A 97 -15.26 -13.66 -13.67
C LEU A 97 -16.77 -13.33 -13.73
N SER A 98 -17.14 -12.06 -13.91
CA SER A 98 -18.52 -11.59 -14.08
C SER A 98 -18.98 -11.67 -15.53
#